data_AF-A0A358QWF1-F1
#
_entry.id   AF-A0A358QWF1-F1
#
_cell.length_a   1.000
_cell.length_b   1.000
_cell.length_c   1.000
_cell.angle_alpha   90.00
_cell.angle_beta   90.00
_cell.angle_gamma   90.00
#
_symmetry.space_group_name_H-M   'P 1'
#
loop_
_entity.id
_entity.type
_entity.pdbx_description
1 polymer ?
#
loop_
_entity_poly.entity_id
_entity_poly.type
_entity_poly.pdbx_seq_one_letter_code
_entity_poly.pdbx_strand_id
1 'polypeptide(L)'
;MNTQDTEIHLFLKGLVEGVLLLRIPKLENLLRDAGFTVPPRPATKTLQGKPGVGQEVKLSDEEVLKVMLTLSHALLVLDARGVGTATTNEAIRGVFVDLLKKTIMAHDGLMLLGSGRQAFTPAPPATASPGALNLGEVYLLWDQLGFRHSTIVLLETYINNTKDVELKKELDYGLHKVAFPQLEKIEMTLKNEGFTVPARPVSRMRQQPAGRIGKIILRDSEILSIVITATQVALDLHVNSLGSSYRGDIRELIKSFVFEEIDYLVKLIKLGNKRNLMELPPNVTAKV
;
A
#
# COMPACT_ATOMS: atom_id res chain seq x y z
N MET A 1 -29.24 4.76 -9.58
CA MET A 1 -28.41 4.69 -8.35
C MET A 1 -29.34 4.56 -7.16
N ASN A 2 -29.03 3.74 -6.16
CA ASN A 2 -29.98 3.35 -5.10
C ASN A 2 -29.99 4.27 -3.86
N THR A 3 -29.27 5.40 -3.89
CA THR A 3 -29.24 6.36 -2.78
C THR A 3 -30.29 7.46 -2.96
N GLN A 4 -30.93 7.87 -1.85
CA GLN A 4 -31.79 9.04 -1.80
C GLN A 4 -31.08 10.28 -1.23
N ASP A 5 -29.94 10.08 -0.56
CA ASP A 5 -29.06 11.15 -0.10
C ASP A 5 -28.38 11.84 -1.30
N THR A 6 -28.60 13.15 -1.43
CA THR A 6 -28.09 13.95 -2.55
C THR A 6 -26.57 14.12 -2.52
N GLU A 7 -25.97 14.18 -1.32
CA GLU A 7 -24.52 14.30 -1.15
C GLU A 7 -23.84 12.98 -1.53
N ILE A 8 -24.36 11.85 -1.05
CA ILE A 8 -23.87 10.52 -1.44
C ILE A 8 -24.03 10.33 -2.95
N HIS A 9 -25.18 10.72 -3.52
CA HIS A 9 -25.40 10.66 -4.95
C HIS A 9 -24.34 11.44 -5.75
N LEU A 10 -24.07 12.69 -5.35
CA LEU A 10 -23.10 13.55 -6.01
C LEU A 10 -21.68 12.98 -5.90
N PHE A 11 -21.32 12.49 -4.71
CA PHE A 11 -20.03 11.87 -4.45
C PHE A 11 -19.82 10.61 -5.30
N LEU A 12 -20.81 9.71 -5.35
CA LEU A 12 -20.78 8.51 -6.19
C LEU A 12 -20.67 8.85 -7.67
N LYS A 13 -21.43 9.85 -8.14
CA LYS A 13 -21.34 10.32 -9.51
C LYS A 13 -19.93 10.79 -9.84
N GLY A 14 -19.32 11.59 -8.97
CA GLY A 14 -17.94 12.05 -9.11
C GLY A 14 -16.93 10.90 -9.14
N LEU A 15 -17.07 9.89 -8.27
CA LEU A 15 -16.21 8.70 -8.28
C LEU A 15 -16.36 7.90 -9.58
N VAL A 16 -17.60 7.66 -10.04
CA VAL A 16 -17.88 6.91 -11.27
C VAL A 16 -17.31 7.65 -12.49
N GLU A 17 -17.54 8.96 -12.59
CA GLU A 17 -16.99 9.78 -13.66
C GLU A 17 -15.46 9.80 -13.63
N GLY A 18 -14.85 9.94 -12.44
CA GLY A 18 -13.40 9.85 -12.27
C GLY A 18 -12.84 8.50 -12.74
N VAL A 19 -13.49 7.39 -12.40
CA VAL A 19 -13.08 6.06 -12.86
C VAL A 19 -13.21 5.92 -14.38
N LEU A 20 -14.36 6.31 -14.94
CA LEU A 20 -14.65 6.16 -16.38
C LEU A 20 -13.80 7.07 -17.27
N LEU A 21 -13.50 8.29 -16.82
CA LEU A 21 -12.84 9.31 -17.62
C LEU A 21 -11.33 9.38 -17.37
N LEU A 22 -10.85 9.02 -16.17
CA LEU A 22 -9.45 9.19 -15.79
C LEU A 22 -8.72 7.87 -15.55
N ARG A 23 -9.35 6.92 -14.84
CA ARG A 23 -8.68 5.66 -14.48
C ARG A 23 -8.67 4.64 -15.61
N ILE A 24 -9.85 4.28 -16.10
CA ILE A 24 -10.00 3.24 -17.14
C ILE A 24 -9.21 3.61 -18.41
N PRO A 25 -9.33 4.83 -18.97
CA PRO A 25 -8.59 5.18 -20.18
C PRO A 25 -7.07 5.06 -20.03
N LYS A 26 -6.51 5.39 -18.85
CA LYS A 26 -5.07 5.20 -18.60
C LYS A 26 -4.66 3.72 -18.71
N LEU A 27 -5.43 2.83 -18.09
CA LEU A 27 -5.15 1.40 -18.11
C LEU A 27 -5.38 0.80 -19.51
N GLU A 28 -6.44 1.21 -20.21
CA GLU A 28 -6.71 0.77 -21.57
C GLU A 28 -5.62 1.23 -22.55
N ASN A 29 -5.12 2.47 -22.41
CA ASN A 29 -4.02 2.96 -23.23
C ASN A 29 -2.75 2.16 -22.97
N LEU A 30 -2.41 1.86 -21.71
CA LEU A 30 -1.28 0.98 -21.40
C LEU A 30 -1.39 -0.39 -22.08
N LEU A 31 -2.59 -0.99 -22.11
CA LEU A 31 -2.82 -2.25 -22.81
C LEU A 31 -2.66 -2.11 -24.32
N ARG A 32 -3.25 -1.08 -24.93
CA ARG A 32 -3.15 -0.81 -26.38
C ARG A 32 -1.71 -0.55 -26.81
N ASP A 33 -0.98 0.27 -26.06
CA ASP A 33 0.41 0.62 -26.33
C ASP A 33 1.33 -0.61 -26.25
N ALA A 34 0.98 -1.56 -25.39
CA ALA A 34 1.65 -2.85 -25.28
C ALA A 34 1.12 -3.93 -26.26
N GLY A 35 0.16 -3.59 -27.12
CA GLY A 35 -0.39 -4.50 -28.13
C GLY A 35 -1.40 -5.53 -27.61
N PHE A 36 -1.92 -5.35 -26.40
CA PHE A 36 -2.95 -6.22 -25.82
C PHE A 36 -4.36 -5.78 -26.22
N THR A 37 -5.25 -6.76 -26.35
CA THR A 37 -6.68 -6.51 -26.49
C THR A 37 -7.24 -5.87 -25.22
N VAL A 38 -7.99 -4.79 -25.39
CA VAL A 38 -8.71 -4.14 -24.29
C VAL A 38 -10.00 -4.92 -23.99
N PRO A 39 -10.26 -5.32 -22.73
CA PRO A 39 -11.50 -5.96 -22.35
C PRO A 39 -12.72 -5.08 -22.69
N PRO A 40 -13.85 -5.67 -23.14
CA PRO A 40 -15.05 -4.90 -23.44
C PRO A 40 -15.59 -4.22 -22.19
N ARG A 41 -15.99 -2.96 -22.32
CA ARG A 41 -16.66 -2.24 -21.23
C ARG A 41 -18.07 -2.79 -21.03
N PRO A 42 -18.54 -3.00 -19.79
CA PRO A 42 -19.93 -3.36 -19.55
C PRO A 42 -20.85 -2.24 -20.02
N ALA A 43 -22.04 -2.61 -20.52
CA ALA A 43 -23.06 -1.65 -20.91
C ALA A 43 -23.42 -0.74 -19.72
N THR A 44 -23.44 0.57 -19.97
CA THR A 44 -23.66 1.55 -18.91
C THR A 44 -25.09 1.46 -18.39
N LYS A 45 -25.25 1.19 -17.09
CA LYS A 45 -26.56 1.20 -16.41
C LYS A 45 -26.92 2.55 -15.78
N THR A 46 -26.10 3.59 -15.96
CA THR A 46 -26.35 4.95 -15.40
C THR A 46 -27.63 5.59 -15.94
N LEU A 47 -28.22 5.04 -17.01
CA LEU A 47 -29.46 5.49 -17.63
C LEU A 47 -30.68 4.60 -17.34
N GLN A 48 -30.57 3.59 -16.47
CA GLN A 48 -31.71 2.76 -16.07
C GLN A 48 -32.59 3.48 -15.04
N GLY A 49 -33.39 4.44 -15.51
CA GLY A 49 -34.52 5.02 -14.78
C GLY A 49 -34.19 5.76 -13.47
N LYS A 50 -35.25 6.15 -12.75
CA LYS A 50 -35.12 6.76 -11.41
C LYS A 50 -34.57 5.72 -10.41
N PRO A 51 -33.86 6.16 -9.35
CA PRO A 51 -33.48 5.30 -8.22
C PRO A 51 -34.59 4.29 -7.83
N GLY A 52 -34.28 2.99 -7.83
CA GLY A 52 -35.19 1.93 -7.39
C GLY A 52 -36.28 1.48 -8.39
N VAL A 53 -36.29 1.95 -9.64
CA VAL A 53 -37.22 1.43 -10.67
C VAL A 53 -36.66 0.14 -11.28
N GLY A 54 -37.40 -0.97 -11.16
CA GLY A 54 -37.05 -2.27 -11.77
C GLY A 54 -35.93 -3.04 -11.06
N GLN A 55 -35.56 -2.66 -9.84
CA GLN A 55 -34.63 -3.42 -9.00
C GLN A 55 -35.38 -4.01 -7.81
N GLU A 56 -35.33 -5.34 -7.67
CA GLU A 56 -35.88 -6.06 -6.51
C GLU A 56 -35.06 -5.81 -5.23
N VAL A 57 -33.80 -5.38 -5.37
CA VAL A 57 -32.88 -5.10 -4.26
C VAL A 57 -32.62 -3.60 -4.17
N LYS A 58 -32.99 -3.00 -3.04
CA LYS A 58 -32.64 -1.61 -2.67
C LYS A 58 -31.59 -1.67 -1.57
N LEU A 59 -30.44 -1.04 -1.83
CA LEU A 59 -29.41 -0.84 -0.80
C LEU A 59 -29.71 0.44 -0.03
N SER A 60 -29.50 0.41 1.28
CA SER A 60 -29.49 1.61 2.11
C SER A 60 -28.26 2.47 1.81
N ASP A 61 -28.31 3.75 2.17
CA ASP A 61 -27.17 4.65 2.02
C ASP A 61 -25.93 4.17 2.79
N GLU A 62 -26.14 3.57 3.96
CA GLU A 62 -25.10 2.92 4.76
C GLU A 62 -24.48 1.72 4.03
N GLU A 63 -25.31 0.84 3.46
CA GLU A 63 -24.84 -0.31 2.69
C GLU A 63 -24.04 0.13 1.46
N VAL A 64 -24.49 1.18 0.78
CA VAL A 64 -23.77 1.77 -0.35
C VAL A 64 -22.40 2.28 0.08
N LEU A 65 -22.31 3.03 1.19
CA LEU A 65 -21.04 3.53 1.71
C LEU A 65 -20.08 2.39 2.10
N LYS A 66 -20.58 1.35 2.76
CA LYS A 66 -19.79 0.15 3.11
C LYS A 66 -19.23 -0.54 1.87
N VAL A 67 -20.06 -0.78 0.86
CA VAL A 67 -19.65 -1.40 -0.41
C VAL A 67 -18.59 -0.54 -1.09
N MET A 68 -18.78 0.77 -1.16
CA MET A 68 -17.82 1.67 -1.80
C MET A 68 -16.49 1.73 -1.06
N LEU A 69 -16.52 1.73 0.28
CA LEU A 69 -15.29 1.68 1.08
C LEU A 69 -14.53 0.39 0.78
N THR A 70 -15.19 -0.78 0.80
CA THR A 70 -14.58 -2.07 0.45
C THR A 70 -13.99 -2.08 -0.97
N LEU A 71 -14.72 -1.55 -1.95
CA LEU A 71 -14.22 -1.47 -3.32
C LEU A 71 -13.00 -0.54 -3.44
N SER A 72 -13.02 0.59 -2.73
CA SER A 72 -11.89 1.51 -2.71
C SER A 72 -10.65 0.90 -2.05
N HIS A 73 -10.83 0.09 -1.00
CA HIS A 73 -9.74 -0.66 -0.38
C HIS A 73 -9.17 -1.72 -1.34
N ALA A 74 -10.03 -2.45 -2.07
CA ALA A 74 -9.56 -3.38 -3.09
C ALA A 74 -8.73 -2.67 -4.18
N LEU A 75 -9.15 -1.47 -4.60
CA LEU A 75 -8.38 -0.66 -5.55
C LEU A 75 -7.03 -0.19 -4.98
N LEU A 76 -6.97 0.17 -3.69
CA LEU A 76 -5.71 0.53 -3.04
C LEU A 76 -4.70 -0.61 -3.16
N VAL A 77 -5.12 -1.84 -2.80
CA VAL A 77 -4.27 -3.03 -2.87
C VAL A 77 -3.83 -3.34 -4.30
N LEU A 78 -4.75 -3.23 -5.27
CA LEU A 78 -4.43 -3.46 -6.68
C LEU A 78 -3.44 -2.43 -7.24
N ASP A 79 -3.62 -1.15 -6.90
CA ASP A 79 -2.71 -0.09 -7.34
C ASP A 79 -1.32 -0.25 -6.69
N ALA A 80 -1.26 -0.58 -5.40
CA ALA A 80 0.00 -0.84 -4.70
C ALA A 80 0.76 -2.03 -5.30
N ARG A 81 0.05 -3.12 -5.63
CA ARG A 81 0.63 -4.25 -6.37
C ARG A 81 1.14 -3.83 -7.75
N GLY A 82 0.43 -2.96 -8.46
CA GLY A 82 0.89 -2.41 -9.73
C GLY A 82 2.19 -1.62 -9.58
N VAL A 83 2.33 -0.82 -8.51
CA VAL A 83 3.60 -0.14 -8.17
C VAL A 83 4.71 -1.15 -7.90
N GLY A 84 4.42 -2.19 -7.11
CA GLY A 84 5.36 -3.24 -6.74
C GLY A 84 5.88 -4.05 -7.92
N THR A 85 4.97 -4.46 -8.80
CA THR A 85 5.24 -5.46 -9.86
C THR A 85 5.73 -4.86 -11.18
N ALA A 86 5.48 -3.58 -11.44
CA ALA A 86 6.01 -2.88 -12.62
C ALA A 86 7.50 -2.53 -12.45
N THR A 87 8.35 -3.55 -12.34
CA THR A 87 9.79 -3.40 -12.03
C THR A 87 10.63 -3.01 -13.25
N THR A 88 10.23 -3.47 -14.45
CA THR A 88 11.00 -3.31 -15.70
C THR A 88 10.63 -2.05 -16.50
N ASN A 89 9.47 -1.45 -16.24
CA ASN A 89 8.99 -0.27 -16.97
C ASN A 89 8.59 0.86 -16.01
N GLU A 90 9.43 1.90 -15.95
CA GLU A 90 9.22 3.06 -15.08
C GLU A 90 7.98 3.88 -15.45
N ALA A 91 7.66 4.01 -16.74
CA ALA A 91 6.46 4.73 -17.18
C ALA A 91 5.18 4.02 -16.70
N ILE A 92 5.12 2.69 -16.84
CA ILE A 92 3.99 1.88 -16.35
C ILE A 92 3.88 2.00 -14.82
N ARG A 93 5.00 1.87 -14.09
CA ARG A 93 5.01 2.05 -12.64
C ARG A 93 4.52 3.43 -12.22
N GLY A 94 4.95 4.48 -12.94
CA GLY A 94 4.52 5.85 -12.71
C GLY A 94 3.00 6.02 -12.83
N VAL A 95 2.34 5.32 -13.76
CA VAL A 95 0.87 5.29 -13.85
C VAL A 95 0.27 4.69 -12.57
N PHE A 96 0.77 3.57 -12.08
CA PHE A 96 0.25 2.97 -10.84
C PHE A 96 0.52 3.83 -9.59
N VAL A 97 1.64 4.56 -9.52
CA VAL A 97 1.90 5.51 -8.43
C VAL A 97 0.87 6.65 -8.44
N ASP A 98 0.55 7.21 -9.62
CA ASP A 98 -0.52 8.22 -9.76
C ASP A 98 -1.90 7.67 -9.40
N LEU A 99 -2.22 6.45 -9.85
CA LEU A 99 -3.47 5.78 -9.51
C LEU A 99 -3.58 5.56 -8.00
N LEU A 100 -2.55 5.01 -7.35
CA LEU A 100 -2.54 4.78 -5.91
C LEU A 100 -2.77 6.09 -5.13
N LYS A 101 -2.10 7.19 -5.50
CA LYS A 101 -2.31 8.51 -4.88
C LYS A 101 -3.77 8.95 -4.95
N LYS A 102 -4.39 8.83 -6.12
CA LYS A 102 -5.80 9.19 -6.33
C LYS A 102 -6.74 8.27 -5.58
N THR A 103 -6.44 6.97 -5.53
CA THR A 103 -7.23 6.00 -4.79
C THR A 103 -7.15 6.24 -3.28
N ILE A 104 -5.99 6.63 -2.74
CA ILE A 104 -5.84 7.07 -1.33
C ILE A 104 -6.76 8.26 -1.05
N MET A 105 -6.73 9.29 -1.91
CA MET A 105 -7.60 10.47 -1.75
C MET A 105 -9.09 10.10 -1.78
N ALA A 106 -9.50 9.25 -2.73
CA ALA A 106 -10.89 8.79 -2.83
C ALA A 106 -11.32 7.95 -1.62
N HIS A 107 -10.44 7.05 -1.15
CA HIS A 107 -10.68 6.23 0.04
C HIS A 107 -10.78 7.08 1.31
N ASP A 108 -9.93 8.09 1.48
CA ASP A 108 -10.04 9.03 2.61
C ASP A 108 -11.36 9.81 2.56
N GLY A 109 -11.76 10.29 1.37
CA GLY A 109 -13.05 10.96 1.17
C GLY A 109 -14.23 10.06 1.56
N LEU A 110 -14.20 8.79 1.16
CA LEU A 110 -15.20 7.78 1.56
C LEU A 110 -15.20 7.54 3.08
N MET A 111 -14.02 7.42 3.68
CA MET A 111 -13.87 7.21 5.11
C MET A 111 -14.45 8.38 5.91
N LEU A 112 -14.15 9.61 5.50
CA LEU A 112 -14.68 10.83 6.12
C LEU A 112 -16.20 10.93 5.97
N LEU A 113 -16.71 10.73 4.75
CA LEU A 113 -18.14 10.80 4.45
C LEU A 113 -18.94 9.77 5.25
N GLY A 114 -18.48 8.53 5.29
CA GLY A 114 -19.16 7.45 6.00
C GLY A 114 -19.03 7.55 7.52
N SER A 115 -17.87 7.97 8.05
CA SER A 115 -17.70 8.18 9.49
C SER A 115 -18.58 9.32 10.01
N GLY A 116 -18.68 10.42 9.26
CA GLY A 116 -19.59 11.54 9.60
C GLY A 116 -21.07 11.16 9.63
N ARG A 117 -21.43 10.04 8.98
CA ARG A 117 -22.78 9.47 8.93
C ARG A 117 -22.97 8.26 9.83
N GLN A 118 -21.96 7.89 10.62
CA GLN A 118 -21.96 6.67 11.44
C GLN A 118 -22.26 5.41 10.62
N ALA A 119 -21.89 5.40 9.34
CA ALA A 119 -22.16 4.29 8.42
C ALA A 119 -21.23 3.08 8.67
N PHE A 120 -20.25 3.22 9.56
CA PHE A 120 -19.27 2.19 9.84
C PHE A 120 -19.29 1.82 11.32
N THR A 121 -19.02 0.55 11.59
CA THR A 121 -18.88 0.02 12.94
C THR A 121 -17.40 -0.28 13.18
N PRO A 122 -16.62 0.64 13.77
CA PRO A 122 -15.23 0.36 14.07
C PRO A 122 -15.13 -0.76 15.12
N ALA A 123 -13.95 -1.36 15.23
CA ALA A 123 -13.66 -2.24 16.36
C ALA A 123 -13.87 -1.49 17.69
N PRO A 124 -14.11 -2.20 18.81
CA PRO A 124 -14.25 -1.54 20.09
C PRO A 124 -12.97 -0.78 20.48
N PRO A 125 -13.08 0.28 21.29
CA PRO A 125 -11.91 1.01 21.78
C PRO A 125 -11.00 0.08 22.58
N ALA A 126 -9.69 0.25 22.40
CA ALA A 126 -8.68 -0.59 23.03
C ALA A 126 -8.42 -0.20 24.50
N THR A 127 -8.78 1.03 24.89
CA THR A 127 -8.72 1.51 26.27
C THR A 127 -9.99 2.28 26.61
N ALA A 128 -10.21 2.59 27.89
CA ALA A 128 -11.34 3.40 28.34
C ALA A 128 -11.16 4.91 28.08
N SER A 129 -10.01 5.33 27.54
CA SER A 129 -9.71 6.73 27.30
C SER A 129 -10.58 7.32 26.19
N PRO A 130 -11.09 8.56 26.33
CA PRO A 130 -11.80 9.24 25.25
C PRO A 130 -10.93 9.34 24.00
N GLY A 131 -11.46 8.92 22.84
CA GLY A 131 -10.72 8.97 21.57
C GLY A 131 -9.60 7.93 21.44
N ALA A 132 -9.56 6.92 22.31
CA ALA A 132 -8.63 5.82 22.22
C ALA A 132 -8.65 5.15 20.85
N LEU A 133 -7.50 4.63 20.43
CA LEU A 133 -7.43 3.71 19.30
C LEU A 133 -8.42 2.55 19.47
N ASN A 134 -8.97 2.08 18.35
CA ASN A 134 -9.71 0.83 18.38
C ASN A 134 -8.76 -0.39 18.38
N LEU A 135 -9.25 -1.55 18.80
CA LEU A 135 -8.45 -2.78 18.87
C LEU A 135 -7.82 -3.16 17.52
N GLY A 136 -8.49 -2.86 16.41
CA GLY A 136 -7.95 -3.09 15.07
C GLY A 136 -6.75 -2.20 14.77
N GLU A 137 -6.82 -0.91 15.09
CA GLU A 137 -5.71 0.03 14.90
C GLU A 137 -4.50 -0.31 15.78
N VAL A 138 -4.75 -0.72 17.03
CA VAL A 138 -3.67 -1.19 17.91
C VAL A 138 -3.00 -2.43 17.33
N TYR A 139 -3.79 -3.40 16.85
CA TYR A 139 -3.25 -4.58 16.18
C TYR A 139 -2.41 -4.23 14.95
N LEU A 140 -2.89 -3.33 14.08
CA LEU A 140 -2.16 -2.90 12.89
C LEU A 140 -0.82 -2.25 13.24
N LEU A 141 -0.80 -1.33 14.21
CA LEU A 141 0.43 -0.70 14.68
C LEU A 141 1.39 -1.72 15.31
N TRP A 142 0.86 -2.69 16.05
CA TRP A 142 1.65 -3.76 16.67
C TRP A 142 2.27 -4.70 15.63
N ASP A 143 1.51 -5.06 14.61
CA ASP A 143 1.99 -5.90 13.51
C ASP A 143 3.10 -5.19 12.72
N GLN A 144 2.90 -3.91 12.40
CA GLN A 144 3.93 -3.09 11.76
C GLN A 144 5.17 -2.90 12.62
N LEU A 145 5.02 -2.79 13.95
CA LEU A 145 6.15 -2.75 14.89
C LEU A 145 7.01 -4.01 14.78
N GLY A 146 6.38 -5.19 14.82
CA GLY A 146 7.06 -6.48 14.65
C GLY A 146 7.74 -6.63 13.30
N PHE A 147 7.07 -6.18 12.23
CA PHE A 147 7.64 -6.14 10.90
C PHE A 147 8.89 -5.23 10.82
N ARG A 148 8.86 -4.05 11.46
CA ARG A 148 10.00 -3.13 11.48
C ARG A 148 11.18 -3.66 12.27
N HIS A 149 10.95 -4.34 13.39
CA HIS A 149 12.01 -5.06 14.10
C HIS A 149 12.72 -6.07 13.18
N SER A 150 11.96 -6.86 12.44
CA SER A 150 12.52 -7.84 11.50
C SER A 150 13.28 -7.15 10.35
N THR A 151 12.71 -6.07 9.81
CA THR A 151 13.32 -5.28 8.73
C THR A 151 14.68 -4.70 9.13
N ILE A 152 14.77 -4.10 10.33
CA ILE A 152 16.02 -3.52 10.85
C ILE A 152 17.08 -4.60 10.99
N VAL A 153 16.73 -5.74 11.60
CA VAL A 153 17.64 -6.87 11.77
C VAL A 153 18.16 -7.40 10.43
N LEU A 154 17.29 -7.51 9.43
CA LEU A 154 17.66 -7.94 8.08
C LEU A 154 18.59 -6.93 7.40
N LEU A 155 18.25 -5.64 7.43
CA LEU A 155 19.06 -4.59 6.82
C LEU A 155 20.45 -4.51 7.47
N GLU A 156 20.56 -4.49 8.80
CA GLU A 156 21.85 -4.51 9.49
C GLU A 156 22.67 -5.75 9.12
N THR A 157 22.03 -6.91 9.02
CA THR A 157 22.68 -8.15 8.58
C THR A 157 23.22 -8.01 7.16
N TYR A 158 22.41 -7.48 6.23
CA TYR A 158 22.83 -7.32 4.83
C TYR A 158 23.91 -6.25 4.66
N ILE A 159 23.84 -5.13 5.38
CA ILE A 159 24.85 -4.06 5.36
C ILE A 159 26.23 -4.61 5.79
N ASN A 160 26.28 -5.50 6.78
CA ASN A 160 27.52 -6.12 7.23
C ASN A 160 28.10 -7.15 6.27
N ASN A 161 27.25 -7.78 5.43
CA ASN A 161 27.66 -8.83 4.50
C ASN A 161 27.86 -8.33 3.06
N THR A 162 27.31 -7.17 2.72
CA THR A 162 27.41 -6.54 1.39
C THR A 162 28.78 -5.89 1.22
N LYS A 163 29.45 -6.19 0.11
CA LYS A 163 30.71 -5.54 -0.28
C LYS A 163 30.49 -4.41 -1.27
N ASP A 164 29.45 -4.51 -2.09
CA ASP A 164 29.06 -3.50 -3.05
C ASP A 164 28.67 -2.18 -2.36
N VAL A 165 29.45 -1.13 -2.64
CA VAL A 165 29.31 0.19 -2.02
C VAL A 165 28.00 0.87 -2.40
N GLU A 166 27.54 0.69 -3.64
CA GLU A 166 26.30 1.29 -4.13
C GLU A 166 25.09 0.62 -3.49
N LEU A 167 25.07 -0.72 -3.44
CA LEU A 167 24.02 -1.47 -2.74
C LEU A 167 24.02 -1.14 -1.25
N LYS A 168 25.18 -1.11 -0.60
CA LYS A 168 25.29 -0.79 0.81
C LYS A 168 24.70 0.59 1.12
N LYS A 169 24.93 1.59 0.27
CA LYS A 169 24.33 2.92 0.40
C LYS A 169 22.80 2.88 0.34
N GLU A 170 22.21 2.09 -0.55
CA GLU A 170 20.76 1.94 -0.62
C GLU A 170 20.22 1.18 0.61
N LEU A 171 20.92 0.17 1.12
CA LEU A 171 20.55 -0.52 2.36
C LEU A 171 20.62 0.42 3.58
N ASP A 172 21.67 1.23 3.69
CA ASP A 172 21.82 2.26 4.73
C ASP A 172 20.70 3.30 4.64
N TYR A 173 20.27 3.68 3.43
CA TYR A 173 19.11 4.54 3.22
C TYR A 173 17.84 3.87 3.77
N GLY A 174 17.57 2.62 3.38
CA GLY A 174 16.42 1.87 3.88
C GLY A 174 16.40 1.76 5.41
N LEU A 175 17.57 1.55 6.02
CA LEU A 175 17.70 1.44 7.47
C LEU A 175 17.43 2.76 8.19
N HIS A 176 18.14 3.83 7.78
CA HIS A 176 18.18 5.08 8.53
C HIS A 176 17.18 6.13 8.08
N LYS A 177 16.65 6.04 6.86
CA LYS A 177 15.67 6.99 6.31
C LYS A 177 14.26 6.43 6.22
N VAL A 178 14.08 5.12 6.33
CA VAL A 178 12.76 4.47 6.28
C VAL A 178 12.50 3.68 7.56
N ALA A 179 13.22 2.59 7.80
CA ALA A 179 12.85 1.63 8.85
C ALA A 179 12.92 2.22 10.28
N PHE A 180 14.01 2.89 10.65
CA PHE A 180 14.13 3.51 11.98
C PHE A 180 13.13 4.65 12.23
N PRO A 181 12.99 5.66 11.33
CA PRO A 181 12.00 6.71 11.52
C PRO A 181 10.56 6.20 11.65
N GLN A 182 10.18 5.19 10.87
CA GLN A 182 8.85 4.61 10.98
C GLN A 182 8.66 3.84 12.28
N LEU A 183 9.66 3.04 12.68
CA LEU A 183 9.66 2.38 13.98
C LEU A 183 9.44 3.39 15.12
N GLU A 184 10.22 4.48 15.14
CA GLU A 184 10.10 5.52 16.17
C GLU A 184 8.70 6.14 16.23
N LYS A 185 8.12 6.46 15.07
CA LYS A 185 6.75 6.98 14.99
C LYS A 185 5.74 5.97 15.55
N ILE A 186 5.84 4.68 15.19
CA ILE A 186 4.94 3.61 15.69
C ILE A 186 5.07 3.45 17.21
N GLU A 187 6.30 3.37 17.73
CA GLU A 187 6.54 3.22 19.17
C GLU A 187 5.99 4.41 19.95
N MET A 188 6.17 5.63 19.44
CA MET A 188 5.67 6.84 20.08
C MET A 188 4.14 6.86 20.08
N THR A 189 3.49 6.50 18.97
CA THR A 189 2.03 6.39 18.90
C THR A 189 1.51 5.37 19.93
N LEU A 190 2.07 4.17 19.98
CA LEU A 190 1.67 3.14 20.95
C LEU A 190 1.88 3.58 22.41
N LYS A 191 3.02 4.21 22.72
CA LYS A 191 3.32 4.73 24.07
C LYS A 191 2.35 5.84 24.48
N ASN A 192 2.03 6.75 23.56
CA ASN A 192 1.09 7.86 23.82
C ASN A 192 -0.33 7.35 24.10
N GLU A 193 -0.68 6.20 23.55
CA GLU A 193 -1.96 5.49 23.80
C GLU A 193 -1.93 4.60 25.05
N GLY A 194 -0.80 4.57 25.77
CA GLY A 194 -0.64 3.82 27.02
C GLY A 194 -0.22 2.35 26.85
N PHE A 195 0.17 1.92 25.65
CA PHE A 195 0.64 0.56 25.42
C PHE A 195 2.13 0.41 25.74
N THR A 196 2.48 -0.74 26.32
CA THR A 196 3.89 -1.13 26.46
C THR A 196 4.44 -1.55 25.10
N VAL A 197 5.66 -1.13 24.80
CA VAL A 197 6.33 -1.48 23.54
C VAL A 197 7.44 -2.48 23.84
N PRO A 198 7.54 -3.61 23.10
CA PRO A 198 8.63 -4.56 23.28
C PRO A 198 10.00 -3.90 23.08
N ALA A 199 11.02 -4.44 23.72
CA ALA A 199 12.39 -4.00 23.50
C ALA A 199 12.78 -4.16 22.02
N ARG A 200 13.48 -3.17 21.48
CA ARG A 200 14.06 -3.24 20.14
C ARG A 200 15.03 -4.43 20.04
N PRO A 201 15.17 -5.08 18.88
CA PRO A 201 16.16 -6.12 18.68
C PRO A 201 17.56 -5.57 18.91
N VAL A 202 18.46 -6.44 19.40
CA VAL A 202 19.87 -6.10 19.57
C VAL A 202 20.47 -5.78 18.20
N SER A 203 21.14 -4.64 18.09
CA SER A 203 21.78 -4.23 16.84
C SER A 203 22.82 -5.26 16.41
N ARG A 204 22.73 -5.67 15.15
CA ARG A 204 23.70 -6.54 14.50
C ARG A 204 24.82 -5.76 13.84
N MET A 205 24.77 -4.43 13.82
CA MET A 205 25.82 -3.61 13.22
C MET A 205 27.17 -3.94 13.83
N ARG A 206 28.18 -4.17 12.99
CA ARG A 206 29.55 -4.52 13.40
C ARG A 206 29.66 -5.83 14.20
N GLN A 207 28.57 -6.60 14.36
CA GLN A 207 28.60 -7.95 14.89
C GLN A 207 28.88 -8.91 13.74
N GLN A 208 30.10 -9.42 13.66
CA GLN A 208 30.40 -10.59 12.83
C GLN A 208 30.02 -11.85 13.63
N PRO A 209 29.38 -12.87 13.04
CA PRO A 209 29.15 -14.12 13.74
C PRO A 209 30.49 -14.71 14.22
N ALA A 210 30.59 -15.03 15.51
CA ALA A 210 31.75 -15.73 16.05
C ALA A 210 31.87 -17.12 15.40
N GLY A 211 33.06 -17.48 14.92
CA GLY A 211 33.32 -18.80 14.33
C GLY A 211 32.56 -19.06 13.03
N ARG A 212 32.91 -18.36 11.94
CA ARG A 212 32.44 -18.61 10.56
C ARG A 212 32.77 -20.06 10.10
N ILE A 213 32.02 -21.03 10.59
CA ILE A 213 32.06 -22.43 10.20
C ILE A 213 30.65 -22.73 9.65
N GLY A 214 30.46 -22.58 8.34
CA GLY A 214 29.19 -22.85 7.66
C GLY A 214 28.79 -21.74 6.69
N LYS A 215 28.93 -22.00 5.39
CA LYS A 215 28.95 -21.01 4.30
C LYS A 215 27.55 -20.77 3.69
N ILE A 216 26.71 -19.94 4.30
CA ILE A 216 25.63 -19.28 3.54
C ILE A 216 26.11 -17.88 3.22
N ILE A 217 26.60 -17.70 1.99
CA ILE A 217 27.02 -16.40 1.45
C ILE A 217 25.94 -15.98 0.46
N LEU A 218 25.16 -14.96 0.81
CA LEU A 218 24.26 -14.31 -0.13
C LEU A 218 25.07 -13.39 -1.04
N ARG A 219 24.85 -13.50 -2.35
CA ARG A 219 25.40 -12.59 -3.35
C ARG A 219 24.68 -11.25 -3.25
N ASP A 220 25.37 -10.18 -3.60
CA ASP A 220 24.80 -8.82 -3.59
C ASP A 220 23.53 -8.72 -4.46
N SER A 221 23.45 -9.49 -5.56
CA SER A 221 22.24 -9.61 -6.38
C SER A 221 21.07 -10.28 -5.65
N GLU A 222 21.34 -11.33 -4.87
CA GLU A 222 20.33 -12.03 -4.07
C GLU A 222 19.82 -11.11 -2.94
N ILE A 223 20.73 -10.39 -2.29
CA ILE A 223 20.40 -9.40 -1.27
C ILE A 223 19.48 -8.32 -1.87
N LEU A 224 19.86 -7.73 -3.02
CA LEU A 224 19.06 -6.70 -3.66
C LEU A 224 17.66 -7.22 -4.05
N SER A 225 17.56 -8.41 -4.64
CA SER A 225 16.26 -9.02 -4.97
C SER A 225 15.41 -9.28 -3.72
N ILE A 226 16.00 -9.80 -2.64
CA ILE A 226 15.29 -10.04 -1.37
C ILE A 226 14.76 -8.73 -0.79
N VAL A 227 15.57 -7.66 -0.80
CA VAL A 227 15.18 -6.36 -0.24
C VAL A 227 14.10 -5.71 -1.08
N ILE A 228 14.15 -5.82 -2.42
CA ILE A 228 13.05 -5.37 -3.30
C ILE A 228 11.74 -6.08 -2.94
N THR A 229 11.76 -7.41 -2.82
CA THR A 229 10.58 -8.19 -2.44
C THR A 229 10.07 -7.82 -1.05
N ALA A 230 10.97 -7.66 -0.08
CA ALA A 230 10.60 -7.26 1.28
C ALA A 230 9.96 -5.87 1.32
N THR A 231 10.45 -4.92 0.52
CA THR A 231 9.87 -3.59 0.37
C THR A 231 8.50 -3.62 -0.32
N GLN A 232 8.29 -4.48 -1.32
CA GLN A 232 6.95 -4.70 -1.91
C GLN A 232 5.96 -5.23 -0.86
N VAL A 233 6.38 -6.17 -0.02
CA VAL A 233 5.56 -6.69 1.09
C VAL A 233 5.27 -5.59 2.12
N ALA A 234 6.24 -4.74 2.44
CA ALA A 234 6.05 -3.60 3.34
C ALA A 234 5.01 -2.61 2.78
N LEU A 235 5.08 -2.30 1.48
CA LEU A 235 4.11 -1.44 0.80
C LEU A 235 2.70 -2.04 0.90
N ASP A 236 2.54 -3.33 0.61
CA ASP A 236 1.26 -4.03 0.73
C ASP A 236 0.72 -3.98 2.18
N LEU A 237 1.58 -4.20 3.18
CA LEU A 237 1.21 -4.13 4.60
C LEU A 237 0.67 -2.74 4.99
N HIS A 238 1.37 -1.67 4.59
CA HIS A 238 0.92 -0.30 4.87
C HIS A 238 -0.39 0.03 4.18
N VAL A 239 -0.56 -0.38 2.92
CA VAL A 239 -1.76 -0.10 2.16
C VAL A 239 -2.98 -0.82 2.74
N ASN A 240 -2.84 -2.08 3.17
CA ASN A 240 -3.90 -2.81 3.88
C ASN A 240 -4.23 -2.15 5.24
N SER A 241 -3.21 -1.69 5.95
CA SER A 241 -3.38 -0.98 7.22
C SER A 241 -4.12 0.34 7.01
N LEU A 242 -3.81 1.10 5.95
CA LEU A 242 -4.50 2.33 5.58
C LEU A 242 -5.96 2.06 5.21
N GLY A 243 -6.24 0.97 4.49
CA GLY A 243 -7.61 0.57 4.14
C GLY A 243 -8.49 0.26 5.36
N SER A 244 -7.87 -0.14 6.47
CA SER A 244 -8.57 -0.63 7.67
C SER A 244 -8.56 0.36 8.84
N SER A 245 -7.81 1.46 8.75
CA SER A 245 -7.68 2.46 9.82
C SER A 245 -8.80 3.50 9.78
N TYR A 246 -9.30 3.93 10.95
CA TYR A 246 -10.43 4.84 11.06
C TYR A 246 -10.00 6.25 11.49
N ARG A 247 -9.16 6.33 12.52
CA ARG A 247 -8.74 7.59 13.13
C ARG A 247 -7.83 8.36 12.19
N GLY A 248 -8.13 9.65 11.99
CA GLY A 248 -7.49 10.47 10.96
C GLY A 248 -5.97 10.58 11.11
N ASP A 249 -5.46 10.74 12.33
CA ASP A 249 -4.03 10.80 12.63
C ASP A 249 -3.30 9.48 12.30
N ILE A 250 -3.92 8.33 12.56
CA ILE A 250 -3.37 7.01 12.20
C ILE A 250 -3.37 6.81 10.69
N ARG A 251 -4.43 7.25 10.01
CA ARG A 251 -4.49 7.23 8.54
C ARG A 251 -3.36 8.07 7.93
N GLU A 252 -3.13 9.28 8.43
CA GLU A 252 -2.02 10.14 7.97
C GLU A 252 -0.65 9.52 8.26
N LEU A 253 -0.48 8.91 9.43
CA LEU A 253 0.75 8.20 9.78
C LEU A 253 1.05 7.09 8.77
N ILE A 254 0.09 6.18 8.54
CA ILE A 254 0.28 5.05 7.63
C ILE A 254 0.43 5.53 6.18
N LYS A 255 -0.31 6.56 5.77
CA LYS A 255 -0.16 7.19 4.45
C LYS A 255 1.27 7.70 4.23
N SER A 256 1.89 8.29 5.25
CA SER A 256 3.29 8.68 5.15
C SER A 256 4.21 7.48 4.91
N PHE A 257 3.93 6.33 5.55
CA PHE A 257 4.72 5.11 5.35
C PHE A 257 4.56 4.53 3.95
N VAL A 258 3.36 4.57 3.38
CA VAL A 258 3.12 4.16 1.98
C VAL A 258 4.02 4.95 1.04
N PHE A 259 4.08 6.28 1.16
CA PHE A 259 4.90 7.10 0.28
C PHE A 259 6.41 6.93 0.51
N GLU A 260 6.84 6.83 1.77
CA GLU A 260 8.24 6.54 2.11
C GLU A 260 8.70 5.19 1.52
N GLU A 261 7.85 4.15 1.53
CA GLU A 261 8.17 2.85 0.92
C GLU A 261 8.16 2.88 -0.61
N ILE A 262 7.26 3.63 -1.25
CA ILE A 262 7.29 3.81 -2.71
C ILE A 262 8.62 4.46 -3.14
N ASP A 263 9.04 5.51 -2.44
CA ASP A 263 10.27 6.23 -2.76
C ASP A 263 11.50 5.32 -2.59
N TYR A 264 11.51 4.48 -1.56
CA TYR A 264 12.58 3.51 -1.35
C TYR A 264 12.57 2.40 -2.40
N LEU A 265 11.40 1.84 -2.71
CA LEU A 265 11.24 0.82 -3.74
C LEU A 265 11.75 1.29 -5.10
N VAL A 266 11.46 2.54 -5.47
CA VAL A 266 11.93 3.13 -6.73
C VAL A 266 13.46 3.15 -6.80
N LYS A 267 14.15 3.46 -5.69
CA LYS A 267 15.62 3.44 -5.63
C LYS A 267 16.17 2.04 -5.84
N LEU A 268 15.61 1.05 -5.14
CA LEU A 268 16.03 -0.34 -5.24
C LEU A 268 15.79 -0.91 -6.65
N ILE A 269 14.62 -0.67 -7.24
CA ILE A 269 14.30 -1.09 -8.61
C ILE A 269 15.25 -0.44 -9.61
N LYS A 270 15.56 0.86 -9.46
CA LYS A 270 16.52 1.55 -10.33
C LYS A 270 17.90 0.89 -10.27
N LEU A 271 18.36 0.53 -9.08
CA LEU A 271 19.62 -0.19 -8.89
C LEU A 271 19.56 -1.59 -9.52
N GLY A 272 18.46 -2.31 -9.35
CA GLY A 272 18.27 -3.63 -9.93
C GLY A 272 18.21 -3.62 -11.47
N ASN A 273 17.55 -2.63 -12.06
CA ASN A 273 17.51 -2.43 -13.51
C ASN A 273 18.91 -2.12 -14.07
N LYS A 274 19.69 -1.26 -13.41
CA LYS A 274 21.10 -0.98 -13.80
C LYS A 274 21.96 -2.25 -13.83
N ARG A 275 21.58 -3.27 -13.07
CA ARG A 275 22.31 -4.55 -12.91
C ARG A 275 21.68 -5.71 -13.69
N ASN A 276 20.64 -5.45 -14.51
CA ASN A 276 19.89 -6.47 -15.24
C ASN A 276 19.35 -7.59 -14.32
N LEU A 277 18.91 -7.23 -13.10
CA LEU A 277 18.36 -8.19 -12.13
C LEU A 277 16.86 -8.38 -12.26
N MET A 278 16.16 -7.50 -12.96
CA MET A 278 14.72 -7.63 -13.18
C MET A 278 14.46 -8.64 -14.29
N GLU A 279 13.64 -9.64 -14.01
CA GLU A 279 13.16 -10.55 -15.04
C GLU A 279 12.29 -9.79 -16.03
N LEU A 280 12.70 -9.81 -17.31
CA LEU A 280 11.88 -9.25 -18.37
C LEU A 280 10.67 -10.16 -18.60
N PRO A 281 9.46 -9.60 -18.74
CA PRO A 281 8.31 -10.40 -19.12
C PRO A 281 8.56 -11.07 -20.49
N PRO A 282 7.92 -12.22 -20.78
CA PRO A 282 8.02 -12.85 -22.08
C PRO A 282 7.55 -11.89 -23.17
N ASN A 283 8.34 -11.75 -24.24
CA ASN A 283 7.95 -10.99 -25.42
C ASN A 283 6.97 -11.79 -26.27
N VAL A 284 5.88 -11.18 -26.73
CA VAL A 284 4.98 -11.78 -27.72
C VAL A 284 5.71 -11.80 -29.07
N THR A 285 6.19 -12.97 -29.48
CA THR A 285 6.93 -13.15 -30.75
C THR A 285 6.02 -13.36 -31.96
N ALA A 286 4.73 -13.63 -31.74
CA ALA A 286 3.74 -13.80 -32.80
C ALA A 286 2.88 -12.52 -32.90
N LYS A 287 3.14 -11.71 -33.93
CA LYS A 287 2.12 -10.78 -34.43
C LYS A 287 1.04 -11.64 -35.10
N VAL A 288 -0.17 -11.68 -34.54
CA VAL A 288 -1.36 -12.17 -35.25
C VAL A 288 -1.89 -11.04 -36.10
#